data_AF-A0A7Y2YRH9-F1
#
_entry.id   AF-A0A7Y2YRH9-F1
#
_cell.length_a   1.000
_cell.length_b   1.000
_cell.length_c   1.000
_cell.angle_alpha   90.00
_cell.angle_beta   90.00
_cell.angle_gamma   90.00
#
_symmetry.space_group_name_H-M   'P 1'
#
loop_
_entity.id
_entity.type
_entity.pdbx_description
1 polymer ?
#
loop_
_entity_poly.entity_id
_entity_poly.type
_entity_poly.pdbx_seq_one_letter_code
_entity_poly.pdbx_strand_id
1 'polypeptide(L)'
;MSLNSFSRRSLLAIAVTAVFSACAPEAPPDAETVILVHGLGRTSASMLVLETRLTGAGYRVESFGYPSRSEPVEDLVDRLAAAVGECCSGRSRFHFVTHSMGGVLVRSYLAERSEPFEGRVVMLSPPNQGSEIVDAYADSPLLRALLGPSGVRLGTDSTGIASELGPVDFSLGIITGDRSINPIGSWLIPGPDDGKVAVSRARVEGAADFIVVPATHTFIMNRSDVAEQVAHFLANGAFMRDESEQVSDPVWPSCDAPEADLWVRQMRERVVHFDDLAVLAAESFGEPTSCEGVVTAEFDGMKFGSLRLEFPDGSTFQVETLPPELSRVTLRSRSGFADDEVARSVLVSYAEDVGVEIDWTAFTVTVDADERVETYRDPDTGLNASAALVYEGGSLVEMRFSLAL
;
A
#
# COMPACT_ATOMS: atom_id res chain seq x y z
N MET A 1 -12.47 9.78 -66.05
CA MET A 1 -12.31 11.25 -66.17
C MET A 1 -12.89 11.89 -64.92
N SER A 2 -11.99 12.47 -64.12
CA SER A 2 -12.12 13.58 -63.18
C SER A 2 -13.49 14.19 -62.77
N LEU A 3 -13.56 14.40 -61.45
CA LEU A 3 -13.83 15.65 -60.70
C LEU A 3 -15.25 15.99 -60.19
N ASN A 4 -15.27 16.19 -58.86
CA ASN A 4 -15.91 17.24 -58.08
C ASN A 4 -17.45 17.26 -57.90
N SER A 5 -17.89 17.09 -56.65
CA SER A 5 -18.21 18.27 -55.81
C SER A 5 -18.27 17.94 -54.32
N PHE A 6 -17.47 18.69 -53.56
CA PHE A 6 -17.43 18.75 -52.10
C PHE A 6 -18.64 19.55 -51.59
N SER A 7 -19.39 19.01 -50.63
CA SER A 7 -20.31 19.81 -49.81
C SER A 7 -19.71 19.97 -48.41
N ARG A 8 -19.43 21.24 -48.09
CA ARG A 8 -18.86 21.72 -46.83
C ARG A 8 -19.82 21.46 -45.66
N ARG A 9 -19.35 20.79 -44.61
CA ARG A 9 -19.90 20.94 -43.26
C ARG A 9 -18.78 21.32 -42.31
N SER A 10 -19.01 22.42 -41.63
CA SER A 10 -18.10 23.20 -40.82
C SER A 10 -17.56 22.40 -39.64
N LEU A 11 -16.23 22.34 -39.52
CA LEU A 11 -15.55 21.96 -38.29
C LEU A 11 -15.60 23.15 -37.33
N LEU A 12 -16.38 23.03 -36.27
CA LEU A 12 -16.30 23.90 -35.11
C LEU A 12 -14.99 23.52 -34.38
N ALA A 13 -13.97 24.37 -34.47
CA ALA A 13 -12.77 24.23 -33.67
C ALA A 13 -13.13 24.58 -32.21
N ILE A 14 -13.27 23.57 -31.37
CA ILE A 14 -13.27 23.76 -29.91
C ILE A 14 -11.81 24.02 -29.54
N ALA A 15 -11.49 25.27 -29.23
CA ALA A 15 -10.24 25.65 -28.62
C ALA A 15 -10.20 25.04 -27.21
N VAL A 16 -9.52 23.90 -27.06
CA VAL A 16 -9.16 23.36 -25.76
C VAL A 16 -8.24 24.37 -25.11
N THR A 17 -8.77 25.09 -24.12
CA THR A 17 -8.00 25.99 -23.28
C THR A 17 -7.16 25.10 -22.37
N ALA A 18 -5.84 25.14 -22.54
CA ALA A 18 -4.90 24.41 -21.70
C ALA A 18 -5.12 24.84 -20.24
N VAL A 19 -5.57 23.91 -19.41
CA VAL A 19 -5.55 24.07 -17.96
C VAL A 19 -4.08 24.05 -17.54
N PHE A 20 -3.66 25.08 -16.81
CA PHE A 20 -2.31 25.21 -16.29
C PHE A 20 -1.94 23.97 -15.49
N SER A 21 -1.01 23.18 -16.02
CA SER A 21 -0.21 22.25 -15.22
C SER A 21 0.55 23.10 -14.22
N ALA A 22 0.16 23.03 -12.95
CA ALA A 22 1.02 23.48 -11.87
C ALA A 22 2.26 22.61 -11.94
N CYS A 23 3.33 23.13 -12.54
CA CYS A 23 4.65 22.51 -12.50
C CYS A 23 4.98 22.28 -11.03
N ALA A 24 5.18 21.02 -10.65
CA ALA A 24 5.88 20.72 -9.42
C ALA A 24 7.18 21.56 -9.39
N PRO A 25 7.53 22.17 -8.25
CA PRO A 25 8.75 22.97 -8.16
C PRO A 25 9.95 22.10 -8.56
N GLU A 26 10.72 22.57 -9.53
CA GLU A 26 11.94 21.89 -9.97
C GLU A 26 12.93 21.83 -8.79
N ALA A 27 13.50 20.65 -8.54
CA ALA A 27 14.37 20.43 -7.39
C ALA A 27 15.59 21.38 -7.43
N PRO A 28 16.07 21.88 -6.28
CA PRO A 28 17.24 22.75 -6.21
C PRO A 28 18.45 22.22 -7.00
N PRO A 29 19.30 23.09 -7.58
CA PRO A 29 20.48 22.67 -8.35
C PRO A 29 21.42 21.74 -7.55
N ASP A 30 21.48 21.94 -6.23
CA ASP A 30 22.28 21.20 -5.26
C ASP A 30 21.52 20.08 -4.54
N ALA A 31 20.26 19.82 -4.91
CA ALA A 31 19.48 18.73 -4.33
C ALA A 31 20.18 17.37 -4.51
N GLU A 32 20.27 16.62 -3.41
CA GLU A 32 20.71 15.22 -3.44
C GLU A 32 19.73 14.38 -4.26
N THR A 33 20.25 13.39 -4.99
CA THR A 33 19.43 12.52 -5.83
C THR A 33 18.96 11.30 -5.04
N VAL A 34 17.68 10.95 -5.15
CA VAL A 34 17.06 9.73 -4.61
C VAL A 34 16.59 8.88 -5.78
N ILE A 35 17.03 7.62 -5.82
CA ILE A 35 16.59 6.65 -6.83
C ILE A 35 15.50 5.77 -6.22
N LEU A 36 14.31 5.77 -6.83
CA LEU A 36 13.21 4.90 -6.41
C LEU A 36 13.25 3.58 -7.17
N VAL A 37 13.14 2.47 -6.43
CA VAL A 37 13.16 1.11 -7.01
C VAL A 37 11.91 0.35 -6.56
N HIS A 38 10.99 0.08 -7.50
CA HIS A 38 9.72 -0.59 -7.19
C HIS A 38 9.87 -2.10 -6.92
N GLY A 39 8.81 -2.73 -6.44
CA GLY A 39 8.75 -4.17 -6.16
C GLY A 39 8.29 -5.06 -7.34
N LEU A 40 8.18 -6.36 -7.06
CA LEU A 40 7.72 -7.38 -8.02
C LEU A 40 6.27 -7.15 -8.48
N GLY A 41 6.02 -7.33 -9.77
CA GLY A 41 4.68 -7.19 -10.36
C GLY A 41 4.19 -5.74 -10.48
N ARG A 42 5.07 -4.77 -10.21
CA ARG A 42 4.80 -3.34 -10.31
C ARG A 42 5.62 -2.69 -11.42
N THR A 43 5.33 -1.41 -11.63
CA THR A 43 6.11 -0.46 -12.44
C THR A 43 6.53 0.72 -11.57
N SER A 44 7.34 1.62 -12.10
CA SER A 44 7.72 2.88 -11.43
C SER A 44 6.51 3.73 -11.02
N ALA A 45 5.38 3.63 -11.73
CA ALA A 45 4.15 4.35 -11.37
C ALA A 45 3.66 4.05 -9.94
N SER A 46 3.96 2.85 -9.42
CA SER A 46 3.61 2.48 -8.04
C SER A 46 4.36 3.27 -6.96
N MET A 47 5.39 4.03 -7.35
CA MET A 47 6.19 4.87 -6.47
C MET A 47 5.88 6.37 -6.64
N LEU A 48 4.93 6.74 -7.52
CA LEU A 48 4.68 8.13 -7.91
C LEU A 48 4.27 9.04 -6.75
N VAL A 49 3.49 8.52 -5.80
CA VAL A 49 3.09 9.27 -4.60
C VAL A 49 4.32 9.60 -3.75
N LEU A 50 5.21 8.63 -3.54
CA LEU A 50 6.45 8.82 -2.81
C LEU A 50 7.41 9.77 -3.55
N GLU A 51 7.51 9.63 -4.88
CA GLU A 51 8.27 10.53 -5.74
C GLU A 51 7.83 11.98 -5.56
N THR A 52 6.53 12.22 -5.61
CA THR A 52 5.95 13.57 -5.45
C THR A 52 6.28 14.15 -4.09
N ARG A 53 6.14 13.36 -3.01
CA ARG A 53 6.43 13.81 -1.64
C ARG A 53 7.91 14.09 -1.41
N LEU A 54 8.80 13.23 -1.91
CA LEU A 54 10.25 13.43 -1.78
C LEU A 54 10.74 14.63 -2.63
N THR A 55 10.14 14.84 -3.80
CA THR A 55 10.39 16.05 -4.60
C THR A 55 9.94 17.30 -3.83
N GLY A 56 8.76 17.27 -3.21
CA GLY A 56 8.28 18.33 -2.32
C GLY A 56 9.17 18.57 -1.09
N ALA A 57 9.85 17.53 -0.61
CA ALA A 57 10.84 17.61 0.47
C ALA A 57 12.22 18.13 0.01
N GLY A 58 12.38 18.47 -1.28
CA GLY A 58 13.59 19.10 -1.82
C GLY A 58 14.61 18.13 -2.44
N TYR A 59 14.26 16.86 -2.63
CA TYR A 59 15.12 15.89 -3.33
C TYR A 59 14.91 15.95 -4.84
N ARG A 60 15.96 15.60 -5.59
CA ARG A 60 15.80 15.20 -7.00
C ARG A 60 15.49 13.71 -7.02
N VAL A 61 14.38 13.32 -7.62
CA VAL A 61 13.95 11.92 -7.61
C VAL A 61 14.03 11.30 -8.99
N GLU A 62 14.65 10.13 -9.08
CA GLU A 62 14.77 9.34 -10.31
C GLU A 62 14.07 7.99 -10.12
N SER A 63 12.97 7.76 -10.82
CA SER A 63 12.19 6.52 -10.71
C SER A 63 12.69 5.46 -11.66
N PHE A 64 13.41 4.45 -11.14
CA PHE A 64 13.90 3.33 -11.92
C PHE A 64 12.81 2.27 -12.14
N GLY A 65 12.34 2.18 -13.37
CA GLY A 65 11.41 1.14 -13.82
C GLY A 65 12.14 -0.05 -14.44
N TYR A 66 11.72 -1.27 -14.08
CA TYR A 66 12.33 -2.50 -14.61
C TYR A 66 11.29 -3.63 -14.80
N PRO A 67 11.55 -4.59 -15.70
CA PRO A 67 10.59 -5.65 -16.02
C PRO A 67 10.60 -6.77 -14.97
N SER A 68 10.07 -6.46 -13.79
CA SER A 68 10.18 -7.26 -12.55
C SER A 68 9.77 -8.74 -12.64
N ARG A 69 8.90 -9.10 -13.60
CA ARG A 69 8.36 -10.46 -13.76
C ARG A 69 8.94 -11.25 -14.93
N SER A 70 9.80 -10.67 -15.76
CA SER A 70 10.24 -11.34 -17.00
C SER A 70 11.75 -11.52 -17.11
N GLU A 71 12.54 -10.92 -16.23
CA GLU A 71 14.00 -11.01 -16.26
C GLU A 71 14.57 -11.57 -14.95
N PRO A 72 15.70 -12.31 -14.99
CA PRO A 72 16.45 -12.74 -13.81
C PRO A 72 16.98 -11.56 -12.99
N VAL A 73 17.23 -11.78 -11.69
CA VAL A 73 17.69 -10.71 -10.79
C VAL A 73 19.01 -10.12 -11.24
N GLU A 74 19.91 -10.95 -11.75
CA GLU A 74 21.25 -10.55 -12.22
C GLU A 74 21.15 -9.52 -13.36
N ASP A 75 20.27 -9.76 -14.35
CA ASP A 75 20.03 -8.81 -15.45
C ASP A 75 19.40 -7.50 -14.94
N LEU A 76 18.54 -7.58 -13.91
CA LEU A 76 17.92 -6.40 -13.30
C LEU A 76 18.93 -5.55 -12.52
N VAL A 77 19.93 -6.19 -11.89
CA VAL A 77 21.05 -5.51 -11.21
C VAL A 77 21.93 -4.78 -12.22
N ASP A 78 22.25 -5.41 -13.35
CA ASP A 78 23.01 -4.76 -14.43
C ASP A 78 22.28 -3.52 -14.98
N ARG A 79 20.95 -3.59 -15.14
CA ARG A 79 20.13 -2.44 -15.55
C ARG A 79 20.13 -1.34 -14.51
N LEU A 80 20.03 -1.68 -13.23
CA LEU A 80 20.11 -0.71 -12.14
C LEU A 80 21.47 -0.03 -12.14
N ALA A 81 22.56 -0.78 -12.33
CA ALA A 81 23.91 -0.24 -12.42
C ALA A 81 24.06 0.76 -13.59
N ALA A 82 23.51 0.43 -14.76
CA ALA A 82 23.49 1.33 -15.91
C ALA A 82 22.70 2.62 -15.62
N ALA A 83 21.50 2.50 -15.06
CA ALA A 83 20.67 3.67 -14.71
C ALA A 83 21.34 4.57 -13.66
N VAL A 84 21.99 3.99 -12.65
CA VAL A 84 22.78 4.74 -11.66
C VAL A 84 23.96 5.44 -12.34
N GLY A 85 24.64 4.75 -13.26
CA GLY A 85 25.72 5.33 -14.06
C GLY A 85 25.27 6.54 -14.88
N GLU A 86 24.06 6.53 -15.42
CA GLU A 86 23.49 7.64 -16.20
C GLU A 86 23.04 8.81 -15.32
N CYS A 87 22.27 8.56 -14.25
CA CYS A 87 21.73 9.64 -13.41
C CYS A 87 22.77 10.35 -12.55
N CYS A 88 23.79 9.58 -12.15
CA CYS A 88 24.56 9.89 -10.96
C CYS A 88 26.07 9.89 -11.22
N SER A 89 26.48 9.84 -12.50
CA SER A 89 27.86 10.05 -12.92
C SER A 89 28.43 11.36 -12.35
N GLY A 90 29.55 11.27 -11.66
CA GLY A 90 30.24 12.43 -11.07
C GLY A 90 29.59 13.02 -9.82
N ARG A 91 28.51 12.43 -9.31
CA ARG A 91 27.92 12.81 -8.01
C ARG A 91 28.57 11.99 -6.90
N SER A 92 29.06 12.64 -5.85
CA SER A 92 29.65 11.96 -4.69
C SER A 92 28.60 11.29 -3.79
N ARG A 93 27.34 11.77 -3.82
CA ARG A 93 26.29 11.30 -2.92
C ARG A 93 24.93 11.24 -3.60
N PHE A 94 24.29 10.08 -3.52
CA PHE A 94 22.91 9.81 -3.93
C PHE A 94 22.33 8.74 -3.01
N HIS A 95 21.02 8.57 -3.03
CA HIS A 95 20.28 7.71 -2.10
C HIS A 95 19.43 6.70 -2.86
N PHE A 96 19.01 5.66 -2.17
CA PHE A 96 18.01 4.71 -2.67
C PHE A 96 16.81 4.70 -1.73
N VAL A 97 15.61 4.65 -2.31
CA VAL A 97 14.40 4.24 -1.59
C VAL A 97 13.72 3.14 -2.37
N THR A 98 13.48 2.01 -1.73
CA THR A 98 13.02 0.81 -2.42
C THR A 98 11.73 0.28 -1.84
N HIS A 99 10.94 -0.40 -2.65
CA HIS A 99 9.80 -1.20 -2.20
C HIS A 99 10.04 -2.69 -2.44
N SER A 100 9.84 -3.52 -1.42
CA SER A 100 9.83 -4.98 -1.53
C SER A 100 11.08 -5.52 -2.25
N MET A 101 10.90 -6.28 -3.34
CA MET A 101 11.99 -6.81 -4.19
C MET A 101 13.01 -5.76 -4.65
N GLY A 102 12.63 -4.48 -4.76
CA GLY A 102 13.59 -3.42 -5.08
C GLY A 102 14.74 -3.32 -4.07
N GLY A 103 14.47 -3.65 -2.80
CA GLY A 103 15.50 -3.69 -1.75
C GLY A 103 16.53 -4.78 -2.00
N VAL A 104 16.10 -5.94 -2.51
CA VAL A 104 17.00 -7.02 -2.91
C VAL A 104 17.89 -6.58 -4.07
N LEU A 105 17.34 -5.92 -5.10
CA LEU A 105 18.13 -5.41 -6.23
C LEU A 105 19.19 -4.41 -5.78
N VAL A 106 18.83 -3.47 -4.89
CA VAL A 106 19.78 -2.48 -4.37
C VAL A 106 20.86 -3.15 -3.52
N ARG A 107 20.53 -4.16 -2.71
CA ARG A 107 21.53 -4.93 -1.95
C ARG A 107 22.50 -5.66 -2.86
N SER A 108 22.00 -6.35 -3.89
CA SER A 108 22.84 -7.03 -4.89
C SER A 108 23.74 -6.04 -5.61
N TYR A 109 23.19 -4.93 -6.08
CA TYR A 109 23.96 -3.86 -6.73
C TYR A 109 25.07 -3.30 -5.83
N LEU A 110 24.77 -3.01 -4.56
CA LEU A 110 25.74 -2.44 -3.62
C LEU A 110 26.81 -3.46 -3.20
N ALA A 111 26.47 -4.76 -3.11
CA ALA A 111 27.41 -5.82 -2.78
C ALA A 111 28.49 -6.04 -3.86
N GLU A 112 28.21 -5.66 -5.11
CA GLU A 112 29.15 -5.77 -6.24
C GLU A 112 30.05 -4.54 -6.41
N ARG A 113 29.83 -3.47 -5.64
CA ARG A 113 30.63 -2.25 -5.74
C ARG A 113 31.99 -2.42 -5.08
N SER A 114 33.01 -1.89 -5.75
CA SER A 114 34.37 -1.82 -5.20
C SER A 114 34.56 -0.68 -4.19
N GLU A 115 33.78 0.40 -4.34
CA GLU A 115 33.86 1.59 -3.51
C GLU A 115 32.68 1.65 -2.51
N PRO A 116 32.94 2.02 -1.24
CA PRO A 116 31.88 2.20 -0.25
C PRO A 116 30.79 3.15 -0.72
N PHE A 117 29.54 2.84 -0.38
CA PHE A 117 28.41 3.69 -0.70
C PHE A 117 28.24 4.79 0.36
N GLU A 118 28.48 6.06 -0.01
CA GLU A 118 28.37 7.23 0.88
C GLU A 118 26.93 7.74 1.06
N GLY A 119 26.00 7.16 0.31
CA GLY A 119 24.58 7.47 0.34
C GLY A 119 23.84 6.87 1.54
N ARG A 120 22.52 7.00 1.50
CA ARG A 120 21.60 6.35 2.44
C ARG A 120 20.60 5.52 1.67
N VAL A 121 20.19 4.40 2.24
CA VAL A 121 19.19 3.50 1.68
C VAL A 121 18.03 3.42 2.66
N VAL A 122 16.81 3.59 2.15
CA VAL A 122 15.59 3.25 2.91
C VAL A 122 14.86 2.12 2.18
N MET A 123 14.59 1.03 2.87
CA MET A 123 13.81 -0.09 2.32
C MET A 123 12.43 -0.16 2.96
N LEU A 124 11.41 -0.17 2.12
CA LEU A 124 10.01 -0.35 2.51
C LEU A 124 9.63 -1.82 2.32
N SER A 125 9.37 -2.51 3.42
CA SER A 125 8.98 -3.93 3.46
C SER A 125 9.87 -4.89 2.63
N PRO A 126 11.21 -4.84 2.75
CA PRO A 126 12.09 -5.71 1.96
C PRO A 126 12.00 -7.17 2.41
N PRO A 127 11.99 -8.18 1.51
CA PRO A 127 12.12 -9.58 1.89
C PRO A 127 13.61 -9.93 2.13
N ASN A 128 14.26 -9.28 3.11
CA ASN A 128 15.71 -9.38 3.33
C ASN A 128 16.18 -10.79 3.70
N GLN A 129 15.29 -11.62 4.23
CA GLN A 129 15.51 -13.04 4.55
C GLN A 129 14.59 -13.97 3.74
N GLY A 130 14.10 -13.50 2.58
CA GLY A 130 13.08 -14.17 1.76
C GLY A 130 11.65 -13.88 2.21
N SER A 131 10.68 -14.43 1.48
CA SER A 131 9.24 -14.33 1.79
C SER A 131 8.60 -15.72 1.79
N GLU A 132 7.92 -16.07 2.88
CA GLU A 132 7.21 -17.33 3.04
C GLU A 132 6.09 -17.51 2.00
N ILE A 133 5.50 -16.42 1.50
CA ILE A 133 4.48 -16.48 0.45
C ILE A 133 5.06 -17.03 -0.86
N VAL A 134 6.32 -16.73 -1.16
CA VAL A 134 7.00 -17.26 -2.36
C VAL A 134 7.17 -18.77 -2.24
N ASP A 135 7.49 -19.26 -1.05
CA ASP A 135 7.63 -20.70 -0.79
C ASP A 135 6.27 -21.41 -0.88
N ALA A 136 5.21 -20.81 -0.33
CA ALA A 136 3.86 -21.36 -0.43
C ALA A 136 3.34 -21.44 -1.87
N TYR A 137 3.82 -20.56 -2.76
CA TYR A 137 3.46 -20.55 -4.18
C TYR A 137 4.36 -21.46 -5.03
N ALA A 138 5.41 -22.07 -4.46
CA ALA A 138 6.40 -22.85 -5.20
C ALA A 138 5.81 -24.13 -5.84
N ASP A 139 4.77 -24.70 -5.22
CA ASP A 139 4.12 -25.95 -5.64
C ASP A 139 3.05 -25.75 -6.73
N SER A 140 2.68 -24.50 -7.04
CA SER A 140 1.71 -24.18 -8.09
C SER A 140 2.40 -23.59 -9.33
N PRO A 141 2.45 -24.32 -10.46
CA PRO A 141 3.07 -23.82 -11.70
C PRO A 141 2.46 -22.51 -12.21
N LEU A 142 1.17 -22.29 -11.94
CA LEU A 142 0.46 -21.07 -12.31
C LEU A 142 0.93 -19.87 -11.47
N LEU A 143 0.99 -20.03 -10.14
CA LEU A 143 1.43 -18.97 -9.23
C LEU A 143 2.93 -18.68 -9.40
N ARG A 144 3.73 -19.71 -9.69
CA ARG A 144 5.15 -19.57 -10.01
C ARG A 144 5.38 -18.79 -11.32
N ALA A 145 4.54 -19.00 -12.32
CA ALA A 145 4.55 -18.20 -13.55
C ALA A 145 4.10 -16.74 -13.30
N LEU A 146 3.25 -16.48 -12.30
CA LEU A 146 2.90 -15.12 -11.90
C LEU A 146 4.07 -14.39 -11.24
N LEU A 147 4.86 -15.08 -10.41
CA LEU A 147 6.05 -14.53 -9.77
C LEU A 147 7.20 -14.24 -10.76
N GLY A 148 7.31 -15.01 -11.84
CA GLY A 148 8.38 -14.85 -12.83
C GLY A 148 9.77 -15.26 -12.31
N PRO A 149 10.82 -15.18 -13.15
CA PRO A 149 12.13 -15.72 -12.81
C PRO A 149 12.78 -15.05 -11.59
N SER A 150 12.60 -13.73 -11.43
CA SER A 150 13.08 -13.00 -10.26
C SER A 150 12.31 -13.33 -8.99
N GLY A 151 10.97 -13.42 -9.06
CA GLY A 151 10.14 -13.70 -7.90
C GLY A 151 10.39 -15.08 -7.30
N VAL A 152 10.74 -16.08 -8.11
CA VAL A 152 11.06 -17.43 -7.62
C VAL A 152 12.34 -17.48 -6.79
N ARG A 153 13.28 -16.52 -6.94
CA ARG A 153 14.50 -16.42 -6.13
C ARG A 153 14.28 -15.71 -4.79
N LEU A 154 13.07 -15.24 -4.49
CA LEU A 154 12.73 -14.56 -3.23
C LEU A 154 12.23 -15.51 -2.13
N GLY A 155 12.28 -16.84 -2.36
CA GLY A 155 11.92 -17.83 -1.35
C GLY A 155 12.84 -17.78 -0.12
N THR A 156 12.40 -18.40 0.99
CA THR A 156 13.20 -18.47 2.23
C THR A 156 14.21 -19.61 2.23
N ASP A 157 14.22 -20.43 1.19
CA ASP A 157 15.17 -21.54 1.07
C ASP A 157 16.63 -21.07 0.89
N SER A 158 17.56 -21.99 1.10
CA SER A 158 19.01 -21.72 0.99
C SER A 158 19.49 -21.45 -0.45
N THR A 159 18.57 -21.37 -1.42
CA THR A 159 18.85 -21.02 -2.82
C THR A 159 18.25 -19.66 -3.20
N GLY A 160 17.48 -19.06 -2.29
CA GLY A 160 16.97 -17.71 -2.42
C GLY A 160 18.10 -16.67 -2.34
N ILE A 161 17.98 -15.61 -3.12
CA ILE A 161 18.99 -14.54 -3.20
C ILE A 161 19.25 -13.85 -1.86
N ALA A 162 18.25 -13.85 -0.97
CA ALA A 162 18.39 -13.36 0.40
C ALA A 162 19.47 -14.12 1.20
N SER A 163 19.69 -15.40 0.92
CA SER A 163 20.72 -16.21 1.58
C SER A 163 22.14 -15.92 1.07
N GLU A 164 22.26 -15.35 -0.13
CA GLU A 164 23.53 -14.92 -0.74
C GLU A 164 23.92 -13.50 -0.28
N LEU A 165 22.92 -12.69 0.08
CA LEU A 165 23.11 -11.32 0.55
C LEU A 165 23.30 -11.32 2.08
N GLY A 166 24.55 -11.22 2.52
CA GLY A 166 24.95 -11.14 3.94
C GLY A 166 24.56 -9.81 4.64
N PRO A 167 25.14 -9.53 5.82
CA PRO A 167 24.95 -8.27 6.54
C PRO A 167 25.25 -7.04 5.67
N VAL A 168 24.60 -5.92 5.96
CA VAL A 168 24.85 -4.65 5.25
C VAL A 168 25.92 -3.82 5.93
N ASP A 169 26.69 -3.06 5.15
CA ASP A 169 27.78 -2.18 5.60
C ASP A 169 27.57 -0.71 5.20
N PHE A 170 26.38 -0.37 4.71
CA PHE A 170 25.96 0.97 4.34
C PHE A 170 24.82 1.48 5.23
N SER A 171 24.55 2.79 5.21
CA SER A 171 23.50 3.42 6.02
C SER A 171 22.10 3.00 5.55
N LEU A 172 21.57 1.91 6.12
CA LEU A 172 20.26 1.34 5.81
C LEU A 172 19.23 1.60 6.90
N GLY A 173 18.11 2.23 6.53
CA GLY A 173 16.89 2.30 7.33
C GLY A 173 15.82 1.38 6.77
N ILE A 174 15.06 0.71 7.63
CA ILE A 174 13.99 -0.20 7.20
C ILE A 174 12.67 0.22 7.85
N ILE A 175 11.64 0.39 7.01
CA ILE A 175 10.26 0.61 7.43
C ILE A 175 9.46 -0.57 6.94
N THR A 176 8.74 -1.27 7.82
CA THR A 176 7.87 -2.39 7.43
C THR A 176 6.49 -2.24 8.02
N GLY A 177 5.50 -2.74 7.29
CA GLY A 177 4.13 -2.85 7.78
C GLY A 177 3.94 -4.00 8.77
N ASP A 178 2.85 -3.97 9.53
CA ASP A 178 2.31 -5.09 10.31
C ASP A 178 0.78 -5.23 10.17
N ARG A 179 0.21 -4.72 9.08
CA ARG A 179 -1.21 -4.83 8.74
C ARG A 179 -1.39 -5.38 7.32
N SER A 180 -2.58 -5.93 7.04
CA SER A 180 -2.96 -6.56 5.79
C SER A 180 -4.35 -6.09 5.34
N ILE A 181 -4.51 -5.66 4.09
CA ILE A 181 -5.83 -5.36 3.52
C ILE A 181 -6.70 -6.61 3.44
N ASN A 182 -6.05 -7.74 3.15
CA ASN A 182 -6.66 -9.05 3.06
C ASN A 182 -5.75 -10.03 3.82
N PRO A 183 -6.06 -10.36 5.09
CA PRO A 183 -5.18 -11.16 5.94
C PRO A 183 -5.04 -12.61 5.47
N ILE A 184 -5.65 -12.99 4.36
CA ILE A 184 -5.53 -14.28 3.69
C ILE A 184 -4.06 -14.71 3.48
N GLY A 185 -3.21 -13.84 2.94
CA GLY A 185 -1.77 -14.14 2.77
C GLY A 185 -1.04 -14.29 4.10
N SER A 186 -1.46 -13.53 5.11
CA SER A 186 -0.92 -13.56 6.48
C SER A 186 -1.14 -14.89 7.20
N TRP A 187 -2.06 -15.76 6.76
CA TRP A 187 -2.23 -17.11 7.34
C TRP A 187 -1.02 -18.01 7.11
N LEU A 188 -0.27 -17.75 6.04
CA LEU A 188 0.94 -18.48 5.70
C LEU A 188 2.20 -17.88 6.34
N ILE A 189 2.07 -16.69 6.95
CA ILE A 189 3.19 -15.94 7.52
C ILE A 189 3.13 -16.01 9.06
N PRO A 190 4.15 -16.60 9.72
CA PRO A 190 4.21 -16.63 11.18
C PRO A 190 4.52 -15.25 11.78
N GLY A 191 3.67 -14.78 12.69
CA GLY A 191 3.87 -13.54 13.46
C GLY A 191 3.28 -12.28 12.80
N PRO A 192 3.69 -11.07 13.25
CA PRO A 192 3.30 -9.81 12.62
C PRO A 192 3.86 -9.71 11.20
N ASP A 193 3.04 -9.26 10.26
CA ASP A 193 3.34 -9.21 8.84
C ASP A 193 2.52 -8.14 8.14
N ASP A 194 2.98 -7.73 6.96
CA ASP A 194 2.32 -6.69 6.15
C ASP A 194 1.41 -7.25 5.05
N GLY A 195 1.07 -8.54 5.15
CA GLY A 195 0.29 -9.29 4.16
C GLY A 195 1.13 -10.00 3.11
N LYS A 196 2.45 -9.76 3.05
CA LYS A 196 3.36 -10.48 2.14
C LYS A 196 4.69 -10.89 2.76
N VAL A 197 5.20 -10.13 3.73
CA VAL A 197 6.50 -10.35 4.36
C VAL A 197 6.33 -10.23 5.87
N ALA A 198 6.87 -11.19 6.62
CA ALA A 198 6.91 -11.08 8.08
C ALA A 198 7.81 -9.92 8.52
N VAL A 199 7.43 -9.22 9.59
CA VAL A 199 8.25 -8.15 10.19
C VAL A 199 9.67 -8.64 10.52
N SER A 200 9.80 -9.89 10.95
CA SER A 200 11.09 -10.54 11.25
C SER A 200 11.96 -10.74 10.00
N ARG A 201 11.36 -11.00 8.83
CA ARG A 201 12.05 -11.20 7.56
C ARG A 201 12.51 -9.90 6.91
N ALA A 202 11.87 -8.79 7.26
CA ALA A 202 12.33 -7.47 6.84
C ALA A 202 13.66 -7.07 7.49
N ARG A 203 13.99 -7.60 8.67
CA ARG A 203 15.24 -7.28 9.37
C ARG A 203 16.46 -7.85 8.66
N VAL A 204 17.56 -7.10 8.71
CA VAL A 204 18.90 -7.55 8.30
C VAL A 204 19.94 -7.01 9.27
N GLU A 205 20.99 -7.79 9.53
CA GLU A 205 22.12 -7.34 10.32
C GLU A 205 22.84 -6.17 9.63
N GLY A 206 23.28 -5.18 10.42
CA GLY A 206 23.95 -3.98 9.93
C GLY A 206 23.02 -2.79 9.61
N ALA A 207 21.70 -2.98 9.61
CA ALA A 207 20.76 -1.88 9.45
C ALA A 207 20.92 -0.85 10.58
N ALA A 208 20.97 0.43 10.21
CA ALA A 208 21.17 1.55 11.12
C ALA A 208 19.92 1.85 11.97
N ASP A 209 18.73 1.67 11.39
CA ASP A 209 17.47 1.85 12.10
C ASP A 209 16.35 0.99 11.49
N PHE A 210 15.32 0.70 12.29
CA PHE A 210 14.19 -0.13 11.94
C PHE A 210 12.93 0.33 12.67
N ILE A 211 11.86 0.61 11.94
CA ILE A 211 10.53 0.91 12.49
C ILE A 211 9.46 0.02 11.87
N VAL A 212 8.41 -0.23 12.65
CA VAL A 212 7.17 -0.87 12.20
C VAL A 212 6.08 0.17 12.19
N VAL A 213 5.27 0.20 11.13
CA VAL A 213 4.11 1.09 11.00
C VAL A 213 2.87 0.25 10.71
N PRO A 214 1.66 0.70 11.11
CA PRO A 214 0.41 0.00 10.85
C PRO A 214 -0.02 0.11 9.38
N ALA A 215 0.78 -0.44 8.47
CA ALA A 215 0.62 -0.32 7.02
C ALA A 215 0.62 -1.70 6.33
N THR A 216 0.09 -1.74 5.11
CA THR A 216 0.20 -2.91 4.23
C THR A 216 1.43 -2.91 3.37
N HIS A 217 1.85 -4.11 2.98
CA HIS A 217 2.92 -4.28 2.00
C HIS A 217 2.64 -3.51 0.72
N THR A 218 1.40 -3.60 0.23
CA THR A 218 1.05 -3.15 -1.12
C THR A 218 1.10 -1.63 -1.23
N PHE A 219 0.77 -0.88 -0.18
CA PHE A 219 0.63 0.57 -0.23
C PHE A 219 1.47 1.34 0.80
N ILE A 220 2.38 0.69 1.52
CA ILE A 220 3.28 1.36 2.48
C ILE A 220 3.99 2.59 1.85
N MET A 221 4.38 2.52 0.58
CA MET A 221 5.02 3.64 -0.13
C MET A 221 4.09 4.83 -0.39
N ASN A 222 2.77 4.63 -0.34
CA ASN A 222 1.78 5.67 -0.59
C ASN A 222 1.37 6.42 0.68
N ARG A 223 1.82 6.00 1.87
CA ARG A 223 1.45 6.67 3.12
C ARG A 223 2.31 7.90 3.41
N SER A 224 1.69 8.95 3.93
CA SER A 224 2.34 10.24 4.23
C SER A 224 3.36 10.10 5.34
N ASP A 225 2.98 9.45 6.44
CA ASP A 225 3.84 9.13 7.59
C ASP A 225 5.12 8.39 7.18
N VAL A 226 5.00 7.41 6.26
CA VAL A 226 6.15 6.69 5.71
C VAL A 226 7.04 7.60 4.89
N ALA A 227 6.47 8.45 4.03
CA ALA A 227 7.26 9.40 3.24
C ALA A 227 8.02 10.41 4.12
N GLU A 228 7.40 10.86 5.21
CA GLU A 228 8.06 11.73 6.20
C GLU A 228 9.22 11.02 6.90
N GLN A 229 9.02 9.75 7.32
CA GLN A 229 10.07 8.92 7.90
C GLN A 229 11.22 8.67 6.93
N VAL A 230 10.91 8.42 5.65
CA VAL A 230 11.90 8.28 4.58
C VAL A 230 12.71 9.56 4.46
N ALA A 231 12.07 10.71 4.29
CA ALA A 231 12.76 12.00 4.16
C ALA A 231 13.63 12.31 5.39
N HIS A 232 13.12 12.03 6.59
CA HIS A 232 13.87 12.22 7.82
C HIS A 232 15.11 11.32 7.90
N PHE A 233 14.98 10.04 7.56
CA PHE A 233 16.12 9.11 7.52
C PHE A 233 17.14 9.53 6.46
N LEU A 234 16.69 9.92 5.26
CA LEU A 234 17.56 10.40 4.20
C LEU A 234 18.33 11.66 4.59
N ALA A 235 17.81 12.51 5.47
CA ALA A 235 18.52 13.67 6.00
C ALA A 235 19.43 13.33 7.20
N ASN A 236 18.97 12.50 8.13
CA ASN A 236 19.56 12.34 9.46
C ASN A 236 20.25 10.99 9.70
N GLY A 237 19.87 9.93 8.98
CA GLY A 237 20.39 8.56 9.16
C GLY A 237 19.72 7.77 10.29
N ALA A 238 18.59 8.25 10.82
CA ALA A 238 17.73 7.57 11.79
C ALA A 238 16.27 7.97 11.52
N PHE A 239 15.30 7.19 12.01
CA PHE A 239 13.89 7.50 11.91
C PHE A 239 13.43 8.45 13.02
N MET A 240 12.34 9.18 12.77
CA MET A 240 11.67 9.98 13.79
C MET A 240 11.01 9.05 14.81
N ARG A 241 11.19 9.36 16.09
CA ARG A 241 10.47 8.71 17.19
C ARG A 241 9.94 9.82 18.09
N ASP A 242 8.62 9.99 18.13
CA ASP A 242 8.01 10.69 19.24
C ASP A 242 7.88 9.71 20.42
N GLU A 243 8.26 10.15 21.61
CA GLU A 243 8.13 9.38 22.86
C GLU A 243 6.66 9.28 23.34
N SER A 244 5.71 9.81 22.57
CA SER A 244 4.26 9.74 22.73
C SER A 244 3.69 9.28 21.38
N GLU A 245 3.01 8.15 21.18
CA GLU A 245 2.07 7.41 22.00
C GLU A 245 2.17 5.93 21.63
N GLN A 246 2.41 5.06 22.61
CA GLN A 246 1.82 3.72 22.53
C GLN A 246 0.33 3.91 22.79
N VAL A 247 -0.45 4.26 21.77
CA VAL A 247 -1.90 4.11 21.85
C VAL A 247 -2.11 2.60 21.96
N SER A 248 -2.50 2.14 23.14
CA SER A 248 -2.89 0.75 23.31
C SER A 248 -4.07 0.48 22.39
N ASP A 249 -3.96 -0.53 21.53
CA ASP A 249 -5.08 -0.96 20.69
C ASP A 249 -6.34 -1.09 21.57
N PRO A 250 -7.48 -0.52 21.16
CA PRO A 250 -8.71 -0.56 21.93
C PRO A 250 -9.10 -2.02 22.16
N VAL A 251 -9.24 -2.44 23.43
CA VAL A 251 -9.69 -3.79 23.78
C VAL A 251 -11.20 -3.87 23.54
N TRP A 252 -11.63 -4.81 22.72
CA TRP A 252 -13.05 -5.06 22.45
C TRP A 252 -13.45 -6.37 23.14
N PRO A 253 -14.09 -6.34 24.32
CA PRO A 253 -14.34 -7.55 25.12
C PRO A 253 -15.12 -8.64 24.38
N SER A 254 -15.95 -8.25 23.40
CA SER A 254 -16.71 -9.15 22.54
C SER A 254 -15.86 -9.83 21.46
N CYS A 255 -14.81 -9.19 20.94
CA CYS A 255 -13.89 -9.78 19.96
C CYS A 255 -12.67 -10.47 20.59
N ASP A 256 -12.26 -10.01 21.79
CA ASP A 256 -11.03 -10.43 22.48
C ASP A 256 -11.24 -11.57 23.47
N ALA A 257 -12.49 -12.02 23.58
CA ALA A 257 -12.84 -13.19 24.37
C ALA A 257 -11.96 -14.39 23.97
N PRO A 258 -11.34 -15.10 24.92
CA PRO A 258 -10.54 -16.29 24.64
C PRO A 258 -11.29 -17.37 23.82
N GLU A 259 -12.62 -17.37 23.92
CA GLU A 259 -13.54 -18.24 23.21
C GLU A 259 -13.80 -17.84 21.74
N ALA A 260 -13.40 -16.63 21.31
CA ALA A 260 -13.53 -16.19 19.92
C ALA A 260 -12.71 -17.09 18.99
N ASP A 261 -13.25 -17.42 17.82
CA ASP A 261 -12.55 -18.22 16.81
C ASP A 261 -11.17 -17.58 16.51
N LEU A 262 -10.13 -18.41 16.31
CA LEU A 262 -8.79 -17.93 15.96
C LEU A 262 -8.83 -17.06 14.69
N TRP A 263 -9.73 -17.38 13.76
CA TRP A 263 -9.98 -16.59 12.55
C TRP A 263 -10.50 -15.19 12.86
N VAL A 264 -11.39 -15.05 13.84
CA VAL A 264 -11.95 -13.74 14.28
C VAL A 264 -10.85 -12.86 14.85
N ARG A 265 -10.03 -13.43 15.76
CA ARG A 265 -8.92 -12.71 16.39
C ARG A 265 -7.89 -12.24 15.36
N GLN A 266 -7.52 -13.12 14.43
CA GLN A 266 -6.57 -12.77 13.37
C GLN A 266 -7.12 -11.74 12.36
N MET A 267 -8.41 -11.81 12.02
CA MET A 267 -9.05 -10.78 11.17
C MET A 267 -8.99 -9.41 11.84
N ARG A 268 -9.32 -9.32 13.13
CA ARG A 268 -9.25 -8.05 13.87
C ARG A 268 -7.81 -7.50 13.89
N GLU A 269 -6.85 -8.30 14.34
CA GLU A 269 -5.46 -7.84 14.55
C GLU A 269 -4.76 -7.44 13.25
N ARG A 270 -5.17 -8.03 12.12
CA ARG A 270 -4.43 -7.91 10.85
C ARG A 270 -5.14 -7.02 9.83
N VAL A 271 -6.43 -6.73 9.96
CA VAL A 271 -7.10 -5.79 9.05
C VAL A 271 -6.62 -4.38 9.34
N VAL A 272 -6.12 -3.71 8.31
CA VAL A 272 -5.69 -2.32 8.35
C VAL A 272 -6.79 -1.42 8.91
N HIS A 273 -6.46 -0.63 9.91
CA HIS A 273 -7.33 0.40 10.49
C HIS A 273 -8.72 -0.11 10.92
N PHE A 274 -8.84 -1.42 11.23
CA PHE A 274 -10.05 -1.98 11.85
C PHE A 274 -10.39 -1.20 13.12
N ASP A 275 -9.39 -0.99 13.97
CA ASP A 275 -9.57 -0.30 15.25
C ASP A 275 -9.89 1.19 15.06
N ASP A 276 -9.32 1.90 14.08
CA ASP A 276 -9.62 3.33 13.90
C ASP A 276 -11.08 3.57 13.46
N LEU A 277 -11.58 2.79 12.49
CA LEU A 277 -12.98 2.87 12.09
C LEU A 277 -13.93 2.32 13.16
N ALA A 278 -13.51 1.28 13.90
CA ALA A 278 -14.29 0.76 15.00
C ALA A 278 -14.33 1.73 16.19
N VAL A 279 -13.25 2.47 16.47
CA VAL A 279 -13.19 3.54 17.49
C VAL A 279 -14.12 4.68 17.09
N LEU A 280 -14.05 5.16 15.85
CA LEU A 280 -14.97 6.19 15.35
C LEU A 280 -16.44 5.74 15.45
N ALA A 281 -16.71 4.48 15.13
CA ALA A 281 -18.03 3.90 15.29
C ALA A 281 -18.45 3.82 16.78
N ALA A 282 -17.54 3.47 17.68
CA ALA A 282 -17.81 3.41 19.11
C ALA A 282 -17.99 4.78 19.77
N GLU A 283 -17.25 5.80 19.32
CA GLU A 283 -17.48 7.19 19.71
C GLU A 283 -18.88 7.67 19.27
N SER A 284 -19.36 7.18 18.12
CA SER A 284 -20.65 7.56 17.54
C SER A 284 -21.83 6.78 18.14
N PHE A 285 -21.66 5.50 18.42
CA PHE A 285 -22.77 4.57 18.75
C PHE A 285 -22.64 3.92 20.13
N GLY A 286 -21.53 4.14 20.84
CA GLY A 286 -21.18 3.46 22.10
C GLY A 286 -20.39 2.17 21.88
N GLU A 287 -20.03 1.47 22.95
CA GLU A 287 -19.28 0.21 22.84
C GLU A 287 -20.11 -0.89 22.13
N PRO A 288 -19.50 -1.71 21.26
CA PRO A 288 -20.19 -2.76 20.54
C PRO A 288 -20.70 -3.85 21.50
N THR A 289 -21.94 -4.27 21.28
CA THR A 289 -22.63 -5.29 22.08
C THR A 289 -22.28 -6.71 21.64
N SER A 290 -21.85 -6.90 20.39
CA SER A 290 -21.43 -8.19 19.85
C SER A 290 -20.31 -8.04 18.82
N CYS A 291 -19.59 -9.15 18.60
CA CYS A 291 -18.55 -9.29 17.59
C CYS A 291 -18.66 -10.70 16.99
N GLU A 292 -19.14 -10.79 15.77
CA GLU A 292 -19.40 -12.06 15.09
C GLU A 292 -18.53 -12.17 13.84
N GLY A 293 -17.83 -13.29 13.68
CA GLY A 293 -17.13 -13.58 12.45
C GLY A 293 -17.58 -14.88 11.81
N VAL A 294 -17.73 -14.85 10.49
CA VAL A 294 -18.20 -15.98 9.70
C VAL A 294 -17.25 -16.21 8.54
N VAL A 295 -16.67 -17.41 8.47
CA VAL A 295 -15.96 -17.89 7.28
C VAL A 295 -17.01 -18.31 6.25
N THR A 296 -17.02 -17.66 5.10
CA THR A 296 -18.02 -17.87 4.04
C THR A 296 -17.46 -18.68 2.87
N ALA A 297 -16.14 -18.69 2.66
CA ALA A 297 -15.50 -19.52 1.65
C ALA A 297 -14.06 -19.88 2.04
N GLU A 298 -13.57 -20.98 1.46
CA GLU A 298 -12.16 -21.38 1.55
C GLU A 298 -11.68 -21.79 0.15
N PHE A 299 -10.55 -21.24 -0.30
CA PHE A 299 -9.94 -21.54 -1.59
C PHE A 299 -8.43 -21.69 -1.45
N ASP A 300 -7.88 -22.84 -1.82
CA ASP A 300 -6.43 -23.11 -1.76
C ASP A 300 -5.80 -22.82 -0.37
N GLY A 301 -6.51 -23.20 0.71
CA GLY A 301 -6.10 -22.96 2.10
C GLY A 301 -6.36 -21.54 2.61
N MET A 302 -6.85 -20.63 1.76
CA MET A 302 -7.18 -19.25 2.09
C MET A 302 -8.65 -19.13 2.55
N LYS A 303 -8.90 -18.53 3.72
CA LYS A 303 -10.26 -18.34 4.27
C LYS A 303 -10.79 -16.93 4.01
N PHE A 304 -11.97 -16.86 3.41
CA PHE A 304 -12.74 -15.64 3.14
C PHE A 304 -13.93 -15.57 4.09
N GLY A 305 -14.33 -14.38 4.50
CA GLY A 305 -15.40 -14.23 5.47
C GLY A 305 -15.73 -12.80 5.79
N SER A 306 -16.60 -12.63 6.79
CA SER A 306 -16.92 -11.32 7.35
C SER A 306 -16.72 -11.28 8.85
N LEU A 307 -16.33 -10.12 9.35
CA LEU A 307 -16.31 -9.75 10.77
C LEU A 307 -17.29 -8.60 10.95
N ARG A 308 -18.21 -8.71 11.91
CA ARG A 308 -19.28 -7.75 12.14
C ARG A 308 -19.37 -7.38 13.62
N LEU A 309 -19.41 -6.08 13.89
CA LEU A 309 -19.74 -5.49 15.18
C LEU A 309 -21.17 -4.96 15.14
N GLU A 310 -21.92 -5.14 16.23
CA GLU A 310 -23.25 -4.56 16.42
C GLU A 310 -23.26 -3.62 17.64
N PHE A 311 -23.82 -2.44 17.46
CA PHE A 311 -23.87 -1.38 18.48
C PHE A 311 -25.23 -1.32 19.20
N PRO A 312 -25.33 -0.71 20.40
CA PRO A 312 -26.56 -0.70 21.21
C PRO A 312 -27.81 -0.15 20.51
N ASP A 313 -27.65 0.76 19.56
CA ASP A 313 -28.73 1.35 18.77
C ASP A 313 -29.16 0.45 17.59
N GLY A 314 -28.40 -0.60 17.28
CA GLY A 314 -28.57 -1.49 16.13
C GLY A 314 -27.77 -1.06 14.89
N SER A 315 -26.90 -0.06 15.02
CA SER A 315 -25.90 0.28 14.01
C SER A 315 -24.85 -0.84 13.91
N THR A 316 -24.14 -0.92 12.78
CA THR A 316 -23.24 -2.04 12.52
C THR A 316 -21.97 -1.59 11.80
N PHE A 317 -20.84 -2.17 12.19
CA PHE A 317 -19.58 -2.09 11.45
C PHE A 317 -19.23 -3.48 10.92
N GLN A 318 -18.86 -3.60 9.64
CA GLN A 318 -18.58 -4.88 9.02
C GLN A 318 -17.39 -4.79 8.08
N VAL A 319 -16.46 -5.74 8.23
CA VAL A 319 -15.35 -5.99 7.30
C VAL A 319 -15.62 -7.31 6.59
N GLU A 320 -15.48 -7.34 5.26
CA GLU A 320 -15.66 -8.52 4.44
C GLU A 320 -14.43 -8.73 3.56
N THR A 321 -13.95 -9.97 3.50
CA THR A 321 -12.98 -10.43 2.49
C THR A 321 -13.68 -11.41 1.56
N LEU A 322 -13.71 -11.09 0.27
CA LEU A 322 -14.43 -11.82 -0.76
C LEU A 322 -13.48 -12.29 -1.87
N PRO A 323 -13.70 -13.47 -2.49
CA PRO A 323 -12.98 -13.86 -3.70
C PRO A 323 -13.32 -12.91 -4.87
N PRO A 324 -12.38 -12.59 -5.78
CA PRO A 324 -11.00 -13.04 -5.87
C PRO A 324 -9.98 -12.06 -5.25
N GLU A 325 -10.15 -11.62 -4.00
CA GLU A 325 -9.34 -10.61 -3.25
C GLU A 325 -9.95 -9.21 -3.18
N LEU A 326 -11.27 -9.14 -2.98
CA LEU A 326 -11.96 -7.90 -2.64
C LEU A 326 -12.09 -7.76 -1.12
N SER A 327 -11.63 -6.63 -0.57
CA SER A 327 -11.92 -6.21 0.79
C SER A 327 -13.00 -5.14 0.77
N ARG A 328 -13.98 -5.25 1.67
CA ARG A 328 -15.04 -4.26 1.87
C ARG A 328 -15.17 -3.92 3.34
N VAL A 329 -15.21 -2.63 3.63
CA VAL A 329 -15.54 -2.11 4.96
C VAL A 329 -16.84 -1.33 4.85
N THR A 330 -17.77 -1.58 5.77
CA THR A 330 -19.09 -0.97 5.80
C THR A 330 -19.41 -0.50 7.21
N LEU A 331 -19.77 0.77 7.37
CA LEU A 331 -20.35 1.31 8.59
C LEU A 331 -21.77 1.78 8.31
N ARG A 332 -22.75 1.17 8.98
CA ARG A 332 -24.17 1.48 8.81
C ARG A 332 -24.75 2.02 10.11
N SER A 333 -25.31 3.22 10.05
CA SER A 333 -26.03 3.87 11.14
C SER A 333 -27.53 3.61 11.01
N ARG A 334 -28.17 3.16 12.08
CA ARG A 334 -29.64 2.95 12.11
C ARG A 334 -30.41 4.28 12.17
N SER A 335 -29.88 5.27 12.88
CA SER A 335 -30.50 6.59 13.04
C SER A 335 -30.01 7.63 12.03
N GLY A 336 -29.09 7.23 11.15
CA GLY A 336 -28.33 8.14 10.29
C GLY A 336 -27.12 8.75 10.99
N PHE A 337 -26.18 9.26 10.20
CA PHE A 337 -25.04 10.01 10.71
C PHE A 337 -25.45 11.46 11.01
N ALA A 338 -24.89 12.04 12.07
CA ALA A 338 -25.25 13.39 12.49
C ALA A 338 -24.70 14.49 11.56
N ASP A 339 -23.57 14.21 10.91
CA ASP A 339 -22.85 15.15 10.05
C ASP A 339 -22.23 14.41 8.85
N ASP A 340 -22.73 14.72 7.65
CA ASP A 340 -22.27 14.12 6.40
C ASP A 340 -20.82 14.51 6.06
N GLU A 341 -20.36 15.70 6.47
CA GLU A 341 -19.01 16.18 6.19
C GLU A 341 -17.99 15.43 7.06
N VAL A 342 -18.31 15.22 8.33
CA VAL A 342 -17.49 14.39 9.22
C VAL A 342 -17.43 12.95 8.71
N ALA A 343 -18.58 12.37 8.36
CA ALA A 343 -18.64 11.02 7.79
C ALA A 343 -17.77 10.89 6.52
N ARG A 344 -17.85 11.87 5.61
CA ARG A 344 -17.00 11.92 4.42
C ARG A 344 -15.51 12.03 4.78
N SER A 345 -15.15 12.87 5.75
CA SER A 345 -13.76 13.05 6.18
C SER A 345 -13.14 11.75 6.72
N VAL A 346 -13.94 10.90 7.37
CA VAL A 346 -13.52 9.57 7.83
C VAL A 346 -13.16 8.67 6.66
N LEU A 347 -13.98 8.64 5.61
CA LEU A 347 -13.67 7.85 4.40
C LEU A 347 -12.45 8.38 3.65
N VAL A 348 -12.25 9.71 3.65
CA VAL A 348 -11.05 10.35 3.07
C VAL A 348 -9.81 9.91 3.83
N SER A 349 -9.80 10.08 5.15
CA SER A 349 -8.69 9.65 6.02
C SER A 349 -8.39 8.17 5.82
N TYR A 350 -9.43 7.32 5.86
CA TYR A 350 -9.25 5.89 5.66
C TYR A 350 -8.62 5.55 4.30
N ALA A 351 -9.04 6.22 3.22
CA ALA A 351 -8.44 6.03 1.89
C ALA A 351 -6.95 6.42 1.87
N GLU A 352 -6.60 7.56 2.47
CA GLU A 352 -5.22 8.03 2.60
C GLU A 352 -4.37 7.04 3.42
N ASP A 353 -4.92 6.54 4.51
CA ASP A 353 -4.28 5.63 5.45
C ASP A 353 -4.01 4.25 4.83
N VAL A 354 -4.95 3.73 4.04
CA VAL A 354 -4.73 2.52 3.23
C VAL A 354 -3.86 2.78 1.99
N GLY A 355 -3.49 4.04 1.72
CA GLY A 355 -2.60 4.45 0.63
C GLY A 355 -3.24 4.37 -0.75
N VAL A 356 -4.54 4.65 -0.84
CA VAL A 356 -5.34 4.64 -2.07
C VAL A 356 -5.83 6.05 -2.38
N GLU A 357 -5.73 6.46 -3.64
CA GLU A 357 -6.25 7.75 -4.08
C GLU A 357 -7.67 7.59 -4.63
N ILE A 358 -8.61 8.38 -4.11
CA ILE A 358 -9.99 8.43 -4.58
C ILE A 358 -10.24 9.85 -5.11
N ASP A 359 -10.83 9.96 -6.30
CA ASP A 359 -11.31 11.26 -6.78
C ASP A 359 -12.57 11.65 -6.01
N TRP A 360 -12.38 12.42 -4.94
CA TRP A 360 -13.47 12.93 -4.11
C TRP A 360 -14.24 14.07 -4.78
N THR A 361 -13.81 14.56 -5.95
CA THR A 361 -14.48 15.65 -6.68
C THR A 361 -15.46 15.14 -7.74
N ALA A 362 -15.29 13.89 -8.19
CA ALA A 362 -16.17 13.24 -9.14
C ALA A 362 -16.86 12.01 -8.52
N PHE A 363 -18.18 11.93 -8.70
CA PHE A 363 -18.95 10.76 -8.25
C PHE A 363 -20.09 10.44 -9.21
N THR A 364 -20.47 9.16 -9.20
CA THR A 364 -21.69 8.68 -9.87
C THR A 364 -22.81 8.57 -8.85
N VAL A 365 -24.04 8.92 -9.25
CA VAL A 365 -25.24 8.76 -8.42
C VAL A 365 -26.11 7.66 -8.97
N THR A 366 -26.47 6.70 -8.12
CA THR A 366 -27.53 5.72 -8.38
C THR A 366 -28.70 6.01 -7.45
N VAL A 367 -29.93 5.91 -7.94
CA VAL A 367 -31.14 6.08 -7.13
C VAL A 367 -32.03 4.86 -7.34
N ASP A 368 -32.37 4.16 -6.26
CA ASP A 368 -33.32 3.05 -6.26
C ASP A 368 -34.35 3.24 -5.14
N ALA A 369 -35.62 3.37 -5.52
CA ALA A 369 -36.71 3.73 -4.60
C ALA A 369 -36.39 4.95 -3.71
N ASP A 370 -36.17 4.73 -2.42
CA ASP A 370 -35.88 5.76 -1.41
C ASP A 370 -34.38 5.84 -1.05
N GLU A 371 -33.53 5.05 -1.73
CA GLU A 371 -32.09 4.99 -1.55
C GLU A 371 -31.36 5.78 -2.65
N ARG A 372 -30.46 6.68 -2.24
CA ARG A 372 -29.51 7.37 -3.12
C ARG A 372 -28.10 6.97 -2.74
N VAL A 373 -27.34 6.47 -3.69
CA VAL A 373 -25.94 6.08 -3.50
C VAL A 373 -25.04 7.01 -4.30
N GLU A 374 -24.12 7.68 -3.62
CA GLU A 374 -22.98 8.37 -4.24
C GLU A 374 -21.79 7.44 -4.24
N THR A 375 -21.13 7.26 -5.38
CA THR A 375 -19.93 6.43 -5.50
C THR A 375 -18.77 7.22 -6.06
N TYR A 376 -17.69 7.27 -5.30
CA TYR A 376 -16.39 7.84 -5.61
C TYR A 376 -15.43 6.70 -5.99
N ARG A 377 -14.51 6.95 -6.91
CA ARG A 377 -13.61 5.91 -7.46
C ARG A 377 -12.19 6.42 -7.56
N ASP A 378 -11.25 5.48 -7.55
CA ASP A 378 -9.89 5.73 -8.01
C ASP A 378 -9.92 6.26 -9.46
N PRO A 379 -9.12 7.29 -9.81
CA PRO A 379 -9.07 7.89 -11.14
C PRO A 379 -8.40 7.02 -12.23
N ASP A 380 -8.63 5.70 -12.22
CA ASP A 380 -8.09 4.72 -13.18
C ASP A 380 -6.54 4.63 -13.16
N THR A 381 -5.94 4.57 -11.97
CA THR A 381 -4.48 4.37 -11.80
C THR A 381 -4.04 2.90 -11.85
N GLY A 382 -5.00 1.96 -11.94
CA GLY A 382 -4.75 0.51 -11.93
C GLY A 382 -5.11 -0.19 -10.62
N LEU A 383 -5.69 0.52 -9.65
CA LEU A 383 -6.25 -0.03 -8.41
C LEU A 383 -7.78 0.11 -8.44
N ASN A 384 -8.49 -0.98 -8.16
CA ASN A 384 -9.96 -0.96 -8.16
C ASN A 384 -10.49 -0.60 -6.77
N ALA A 385 -10.37 0.68 -6.40
CA ALA A 385 -10.93 1.20 -5.16
C ALA A 385 -12.17 2.07 -5.39
N SER A 386 -13.10 2.02 -4.44
CA SER A 386 -14.26 2.88 -4.43
C SER A 386 -14.74 3.16 -3.02
N ALA A 387 -15.25 4.36 -2.81
CA ALA A 387 -15.97 4.75 -1.62
C ALA A 387 -17.42 5.05 -1.99
N ALA A 388 -18.36 4.71 -1.12
CA ALA A 388 -19.77 5.00 -1.34
C ALA A 388 -20.43 5.58 -0.08
N LEU A 389 -21.29 6.56 -0.31
CA LEU A 389 -22.17 7.18 0.69
C LEU A 389 -23.62 6.85 0.30
N VAL A 390 -24.34 6.19 1.21
CA VAL A 390 -25.71 5.73 0.99
C VAL A 390 -26.67 6.55 1.84
N TYR A 391 -27.65 7.15 1.19
CA TYR A 391 -28.65 8.00 1.80
C TYR A 391 -30.03 7.35 1.69
N GLU A 392 -30.76 7.28 2.79
CA GLU A 392 -32.15 6.84 2.85
C GLU A 392 -33.01 7.98 3.40
N GLY A 393 -34.09 8.34 2.71
CA GLY A 393 -34.97 9.44 3.14
C GLY A 393 -34.26 10.80 3.30
N GLY A 394 -33.13 10.99 2.61
CA GLY A 394 -32.31 12.20 2.67
C GLY A 394 -31.29 12.26 3.81
N SER A 395 -31.20 11.23 4.64
CA SER A 395 -30.17 11.12 5.69
C SER A 395 -29.10 10.13 5.28
N LEU A 396 -27.82 10.42 5.53
CA LEU A 396 -26.74 9.45 5.33
C LEU A 396 -26.90 8.31 6.34
N VAL A 397 -26.99 7.07 5.87
CA VAL A 397 -27.21 5.89 6.71
C VAL A 397 -26.10 4.85 6.58
N GLU A 398 -25.30 4.88 5.51
CA GLU A 398 -24.20 3.94 5.35
C GLU A 398 -23.02 4.56 4.62
N MET A 399 -21.83 4.22 5.11
CA MET A 399 -20.55 4.46 4.48
C MET A 399 -19.93 3.14 4.10
N ARG A 400 -19.36 3.07 2.89
CA ARG A 400 -18.74 1.85 2.39
C ARG A 400 -17.43 2.17 1.68
N PHE A 401 -16.39 1.43 2.01
CA PHE A 401 -15.14 1.40 1.25
C PHE A 401 -14.97 0.01 0.64
N SER A 402 -14.55 -0.07 -0.61
CA SER A 402 -14.29 -1.32 -1.31
C SER A 402 -12.98 -1.22 -2.07
N LEU A 403 -12.18 -2.26 -1.96
CA LEU A 403 -10.87 -2.37 -2.58
C LEU A 403 -10.75 -3.76 -3.21
N ALA A 404 -10.59 -3.80 -4.53
CA ALA A 404 -10.19 -4.99 -5.26
C ALA A 404 -8.69 -4.92 -5.54
N LEU A 405 -7.97 -5.97 -5.11
CA LEU A 405 -6.54 -6.16 -5.31
C LEU A 405 -6.21 -6.88 -6.63
#